data_AF-A0A1Y2D9I0-F1
#
_entry.id   AF-A0A1Y2D9I0-F1
#
_cell.length_a   1.000
_cell.length_b   1.000
_cell.length_c   1.000
_cell.angle_alpha   90.00
_cell.angle_beta   90.00
_cell.angle_gamma   90.00
#
_symmetry.space_group_name_H-M   'P 1'
#
loop_
_entity.id
_entity.type
_entity.pdbx_description
1 polymer ?
#
loop_
_entity_poly.entity_id
_entity_poly.type
_entity_poly.pdbx_seq_one_letter_code
_entity_poly.pdbx_strand_id
1 'polypeptide(L)'
;MNNVNEISIKVNSFFTNLKENNCIQTPSILYTYGKHFNIFGNEKDIIVDINTILNDINDSKNEFKNIIILDSSFNPPTVAHIKLLTETFSFYCEKLLSGNINNNEFSNPNFLLLITNNNVDKKLVGANLSQRLQMMEIVSNNLHKEIIKIANEKFQSLKNQLNNINILVGLTNVGRFIDKVIALKQYIPKAKPAFIMGYDTITRFFMEKYYIGLNMKEVLDGFFLESNIICADRIMYNESNKDNTKDNNELNHFITEGPAKSYQNKIFILNNWLNDNVICKVSSSEARNILKENYNDQEKLQVFLPKEIISFILYENLYI
;
A
#
# COMPACT_ATOMS: atom_id res chain seq x y z
N MET A 1 17.74 2.30 -10.26
CA MET A 1 16.80 1.18 -10.08
C MET A 1 17.63 -0.08 -10.06
N ASN A 2 17.31 -1.02 -9.17
CA ASN A 2 17.95 -2.34 -9.24
C ASN A 2 17.54 -2.99 -10.57
N ASN A 3 18.41 -3.79 -11.17
CA ASN A 3 18.02 -4.59 -12.33
C ASN A 3 17.15 -5.78 -11.87
N VAL A 4 16.19 -6.26 -12.69
CA VAL A 4 15.34 -7.44 -12.44
C VAL A 4 16.17 -8.62 -11.93
N ASN A 5 17.36 -8.81 -12.49
CA ASN A 5 18.27 -9.91 -12.13
C ASN A 5 18.75 -9.82 -10.68
N GLU A 6 19.12 -8.62 -10.20
CA GLU A 6 19.56 -8.41 -8.82
C GLU A 6 18.41 -8.65 -7.84
N ILE A 7 17.21 -8.16 -8.17
CA ILE A 7 16.00 -8.42 -7.37
C ILE A 7 15.72 -9.93 -7.33
N SER A 8 15.86 -10.62 -8.46
CA SER A 8 15.64 -12.07 -8.55
C SER A 8 16.61 -12.86 -7.67
N ILE A 9 17.88 -12.48 -7.62
CA ILE A 9 18.87 -13.09 -6.73
C ILE A 9 18.46 -12.88 -5.27
N LYS A 10 18.07 -11.66 -4.87
CA LYS A 10 17.60 -11.36 -3.51
C LYS A 10 16.35 -12.17 -3.13
N VAL A 11 15.37 -12.24 -4.02
CA VAL A 11 14.12 -12.99 -3.82
C VAL A 11 14.40 -14.50 -3.68
N ASN A 12 15.23 -15.06 -4.55
CA ASN A 12 15.60 -16.47 -4.49
C ASN A 12 16.36 -16.79 -3.19
N SER A 13 17.36 -15.98 -2.84
CA SER A 13 18.11 -16.13 -1.59
C SER A 13 17.19 -16.06 -0.36
N PHE A 14 16.23 -15.15 -0.34
CA PHE A 14 15.25 -15.03 0.74
C PHE A 14 14.46 -16.33 0.94
N PHE A 15 13.87 -16.87 -0.12
CA PHE A 15 13.09 -18.12 0.00
C PHE A 15 13.97 -19.35 0.25
N THR A 16 15.19 -19.39 -0.27
CA THR A 16 16.16 -20.46 0.04
C THR A 16 16.52 -20.43 1.52
N ASN A 17 16.88 -19.27 2.07
CA ASN A 17 17.20 -19.12 3.50
C ASN A 17 16.03 -19.51 4.40
N LEU A 18 14.80 -19.14 4.04
CA LEU A 18 13.61 -19.56 4.79
C LEU A 18 13.43 -21.08 4.81
N LYS A 19 13.73 -21.76 3.69
CA LYS A 19 13.66 -23.22 3.59
C LYS A 19 14.78 -23.91 4.36
N GLU A 20 16.03 -23.48 4.17
CA GLU A 20 17.21 -24.08 4.81
C GLU A 20 17.16 -23.98 6.34
N ASN A 21 16.61 -22.89 6.87
CA ASN A 21 16.47 -22.70 8.32
C ASN A 21 15.18 -23.28 8.92
N ASN A 22 14.36 -24.02 8.14
CA ASN A 22 13.02 -24.48 8.54
C ASN A 22 12.09 -23.35 9.01
N CYS A 23 12.31 -22.12 8.53
CA CYS A 23 11.60 -20.91 8.92
C CYS A 23 10.49 -20.53 7.93
N ILE A 24 10.05 -21.42 7.04
CA ILE A 24 9.03 -21.12 6.01
C ILE A 24 7.74 -20.53 6.62
N GLN A 25 7.37 -20.98 7.81
CA GLN A 25 6.20 -20.49 8.56
C GLN A 25 6.49 -19.26 9.43
N THR A 26 7.75 -18.87 9.61
CA THR A 26 8.11 -17.67 10.36
C THR A 26 7.76 -16.45 9.52
N PRO A 27 6.88 -15.54 10.01
CA PRO A 27 6.55 -14.34 9.26
C PRO A 27 7.79 -13.47 9.02
N SER A 28 8.06 -13.08 7.78
CA SER A 28 9.25 -12.30 7.42
C SER A 28 8.96 -11.34 6.26
N ILE A 29 9.76 -10.29 6.15
CA ILE A 29 9.74 -9.32 5.05
C ILE A 29 11.13 -9.21 4.44
N LEU A 30 11.24 -9.43 3.14
CA LEU A 30 12.38 -8.99 2.34
C LEU A 30 12.09 -7.58 1.83
N TYR A 31 12.82 -6.59 2.34
CA TYR A 31 12.85 -5.25 1.75
C TYR A 31 13.79 -5.25 0.54
N THR A 32 13.30 -4.81 -0.62
CA THR A 32 14.11 -4.78 -1.87
C THR A 32 14.53 -3.39 -2.27
N TYR A 33 13.78 -2.37 -1.82
CA TYR A 33 14.04 -0.97 -2.09
C TYR A 33 13.51 -0.09 -0.96
N GLY A 34 14.19 1.03 -0.73
CA GLY A 34 13.77 2.05 0.21
C GLY A 34 14.20 3.42 -0.29
N LYS A 35 13.42 4.43 0.07
CA LYS A 35 13.72 5.83 -0.21
C LYS A 35 13.30 6.69 0.97
N HIS A 36 14.26 7.40 1.56
CA HIS A 36 14.05 8.51 2.47
C HIS A 36 14.15 9.81 1.71
N PHE A 37 13.33 10.80 2.05
CA PHE A 37 13.49 12.16 1.52
C PHE A 37 12.87 13.19 2.47
N ASN A 38 13.45 14.40 2.45
CA ASN A 38 12.87 15.56 3.10
C ASN A 38 11.84 16.21 2.16
N ILE A 39 10.58 16.29 2.58
CA ILE A 39 9.49 16.83 1.75
C ILE A 39 9.72 18.29 1.37
N PHE A 40 10.24 19.08 2.31
CA PHE A 40 10.43 20.54 2.18
C PHE A 40 11.90 20.91 2.03
N GLY A 41 12.76 19.90 1.79
CA GLY A 41 14.19 20.03 1.56
C GLY A 41 14.54 20.00 0.07
N ASN A 42 15.83 19.83 -0.23
CA ASN A 42 16.28 19.72 -1.61
C ASN A 42 16.25 18.25 -2.06
N GLU A 43 16.06 17.97 -3.36
CA GLU A 43 16.06 16.59 -3.90
C GLU A 43 17.38 15.82 -3.65
N LYS A 44 18.45 16.50 -3.21
CA LYS A 44 19.72 15.86 -2.84
C LYS A 44 19.66 15.12 -1.49
N ASP A 45 18.61 15.31 -0.69
CA ASP A 45 18.45 14.72 0.65
C ASP A 45 17.85 13.29 0.60
N ILE A 46 18.20 12.51 -0.43
CA ILE A 46 17.63 11.17 -0.65
C ILE A 46 18.58 10.09 -0.13
N ILE A 47 18.14 9.32 0.87
CA ILE A 47 18.83 8.11 1.35
C ILE A 47 18.12 6.88 0.78
N VAL A 48 18.87 5.91 0.25
CA VAL A 48 18.32 4.68 -0.37
C VAL A 48 18.74 3.39 0.32
N ASP A 49 19.61 3.46 1.34
CA ASP A 49 20.01 2.29 2.09
C ASP A 49 18.90 1.87 3.06
N ILE A 50 18.42 0.63 2.92
CA ILE A 50 17.28 0.11 3.66
C ILE A 50 17.58 0.04 5.16
N ASN A 51 18.77 -0.41 5.54
CA ASN A 51 19.12 -0.53 6.97
C ASN A 51 19.16 0.83 7.64
N THR A 52 19.74 1.82 6.96
CA THR A 52 19.74 3.21 7.41
C THR A 52 18.30 3.71 7.58
N ILE A 53 17.42 3.50 6.59
CA ILE A 53 16.01 3.90 6.68
C ILE A 53 15.29 3.22 7.87
N LEU A 54 15.49 1.91 8.06
CA LEU A 54 14.86 1.19 9.17
C LEU A 54 15.37 1.68 10.53
N ASN A 55 16.65 1.98 10.65
CA ASN A 55 17.24 2.58 11.84
C ASN A 55 16.67 3.97 12.09
N ASP A 56 16.60 4.83 11.06
CA ASP A 56 16.02 6.18 11.18
C ASP A 56 14.56 6.14 11.62
N ILE A 57 13.78 5.18 11.10
CA ILE A 57 12.41 4.96 11.58
C ILE A 57 12.47 4.60 13.06
N ASN A 58 13.25 3.60 13.47
CA ASN A 58 13.36 3.15 14.86
C ASN A 58 13.84 4.25 15.83
N ASP A 59 14.73 5.13 15.39
CA ASP A 59 15.32 6.21 16.19
C ASP A 59 14.48 7.49 16.18
N SER A 60 13.50 7.61 15.27
CA SER A 60 12.64 8.79 15.19
C SER A 60 11.93 9.11 16.51
N LYS A 61 11.67 10.40 16.79
CA LYS A 61 10.96 10.79 18.02
C LYS A 61 9.47 10.44 18.01
N ASN A 62 8.91 10.04 16.86
CA ASN A 62 7.52 9.59 16.78
C ASN A 62 7.37 8.23 17.47
N GLU A 63 6.55 8.17 18.52
CA GLU A 63 6.29 6.94 19.28
C GLU A 63 5.55 5.88 18.46
N PHE A 64 4.67 6.28 17.54
CA PHE A 64 3.79 5.38 16.79
C PHE A 64 4.48 4.74 15.58
N LYS A 65 5.62 5.30 15.12
CA LYS A 65 6.36 4.78 13.95
C LYS A 65 5.40 4.45 12.80
N ASN A 66 4.58 5.40 12.39
CA ASN A 66 3.42 5.17 11.52
C ASN A 66 3.85 4.54 10.19
N ILE A 67 3.41 3.30 9.93
CA ILE A 67 3.70 2.58 8.68
C ILE A 67 2.38 2.37 7.92
N ILE A 68 2.16 3.12 6.85
CA ILE A 68 1.01 2.99 5.95
C ILE A 68 1.34 1.93 4.91
N ILE A 69 0.55 0.85 4.86
CA ILE A 69 0.83 -0.31 4.03
C ILE A 69 -0.21 -0.41 2.91
N LEU A 70 0.24 -0.36 1.66
CA LEU A 70 -0.55 -0.80 0.51
C LEU A 70 -0.14 -2.21 0.13
N ASP A 71 -0.97 -3.18 0.50
CA ASP A 71 -0.80 -4.58 0.14
C ASP A 71 -1.56 -4.90 -1.14
N SER A 72 -0.84 -5.20 -2.21
CA SER A 72 -1.45 -5.48 -3.51
C SER A 72 -0.61 -6.43 -4.36
N SER A 73 -1.24 -6.98 -5.40
CA SER A 73 -0.57 -7.82 -6.38
C SER A 73 0.33 -7.05 -7.35
N PHE A 74 0.15 -5.73 -7.49
CA PHE A 74 0.92 -4.83 -8.37
C PHE A 74 1.23 -5.42 -9.76
N ASN A 75 0.21 -5.92 -10.47
CA ASN A 75 0.39 -6.74 -11.68
C ASN A 75 -0.43 -6.25 -12.89
N PRO A 76 -0.06 -5.14 -13.54
CA PRO A 76 0.92 -4.14 -13.08
C PRO A 76 0.29 -3.17 -12.05
N PRO A 77 1.09 -2.37 -11.32
CA PRO A 77 0.57 -1.19 -10.66
C PRO A 77 -0.04 -0.22 -11.68
N THR A 78 -1.02 0.56 -11.24
CA THR A 78 -1.82 1.47 -12.08
C THR A 78 -1.82 2.88 -11.49
N VAL A 79 -2.31 3.86 -12.26
CA VAL A 79 -2.50 5.23 -11.76
C VAL A 79 -3.40 5.29 -10.52
N ALA A 80 -4.37 4.37 -10.40
CA ALA A 80 -5.23 4.26 -9.22
C ALA A 80 -4.46 3.90 -7.94
N HIS A 81 -3.37 3.12 -8.03
CA HIS A 81 -2.55 2.80 -6.86
C HIS A 81 -1.81 4.05 -6.36
N ILE A 82 -1.24 4.85 -7.26
CA ILE A 82 -0.56 6.11 -6.91
C ILE A 82 -1.58 7.09 -6.32
N LYS A 83 -2.74 7.26 -6.97
CA LYS A 83 -3.82 8.11 -6.48
C LYS A 83 -4.27 7.72 -5.07
N LEU A 84 -4.46 6.43 -4.82
CA LEU A 84 -4.83 5.93 -3.49
C LEU A 84 -3.79 6.29 -2.42
N LEU A 85 -2.50 6.15 -2.73
CA LEU A 85 -1.40 6.49 -1.83
C LEU A 85 -1.35 8.01 -1.56
N THR A 86 -1.53 8.84 -2.58
CA THR A 86 -1.48 10.30 -2.45
C THR A 86 -2.70 10.88 -1.73
N GLU A 87 -3.89 10.31 -1.94
CA GLU A 87 -5.09 10.65 -1.16
C GLU A 87 -4.93 10.22 0.30
N THR A 88 -4.34 9.05 0.55
CA THR A 88 -4.02 8.61 1.91
C THR A 88 -3.03 9.56 2.59
N PHE A 89 -2.00 10.02 1.88
CA PHE A 89 -1.08 11.05 2.40
C PHE A 89 -1.83 12.34 2.76
N SER A 90 -2.71 12.81 1.87
CA SER A 90 -3.50 14.03 2.09
C SER A 90 -4.43 13.88 3.31
N PHE A 91 -5.07 12.72 3.46
CA PHE A 91 -5.86 12.39 4.65
C PHE A 91 -5.07 12.49 5.95
N TYR A 92 -3.84 11.96 6.00
CA TYR A 92 -2.96 12.11 7.16
C TYR A 92 -2.64 13.58 7.46
N CYS A 93 -2.37 14.37 6.43
CA CYS A 93 -2.12 15.81 6.57
C CYS A 93 -3.35 16.55 7.13
N GLU A 94 -4.54 16.25 6.61
CA GLU A 94 -5.79 16.84 7.09
C GLU A 94 -6.09 16.48 8.55
N LYS A 95 -5.82 15.23 8.96
CA LYS A 95 -5.94 14.82 10.37
C LYS A 95 -4.99 15.61 11.27
N LEU A 96 -3.75 15.83 10.86
CA LEU A 96 -2.79 16.67 11.59
C LEU A 96 -3.26 18.12 11.72
N LEU A 97 -3.83 18.70 10.66
CA LEU A 97 -4.35 20.07 10.70
C LEU A 97 -5.58 20.22 11.61
N SER A 98 -6.42 19.18 11.69
CA SER A 98 -7.66 19.24 12.48
C SER A 98 -7.43 19.37 13.99
N GLY A 99 -6.24 19.03 14.50
CA GLY A 99 -5.86 19.17 15.91
C GLY A 99 -6.69 18.36 16.93
N ASN A 100 -7.68 17.59 16.47
CA ASN A 100 -8.66 16.88 17.30
C ASN A 100 -8.21 15.48 17.74
N ILE A 101 -7.00 15.06 17.37
CA ILE A 101 -6.46 13.73 17.67
C ILE A 101 -5.03 13.90 18.21
N ASN A 102 -4.51 12.89 18.91
CA ASN A 102 -3.10 12.86 19.30
C ASN A 102 -2.22 13.02 18.04
N ASN A 103 -1.61 14.19 17.87
CA ASN A 103 -0.85 14.58 16.68
C ASN A 103 0.26 13.57 16.30
N ASN A 104 0.70 12.75 17.25
CA ASN A 104 1.72 11.73 17.00
C ASN A 104 1.21 10.55 16.14
N GLU A 105 -0.09 10.23 16.18
CA GLU A 105 -0.67 9.10 15.41
C GLU A 105 -0.66 9.33 13.89
N PHE A 106 -0.60 10.59 13.44
CA PHE A 106 -0.61 10.94 12.02
C PHE A 106 0.69 11.62 11.55
N SER A 107 1.65 11.90 12.44
CA SER A 107 2.90 12.56 12.06
C SER A 107 3.86 11.61 11.34
N ASN A 108 4.70 12.16 10.46
CA ASN A 108 5.74 11.45 9.69
C ASN A 108 5.30 10.05 9.18
N PRO A 109 4.26 9.97 8.32
CA PRO A 109 3.82 8.71 7.76
C PRO A 109 4.91 8.08 6.88
N ASN A 110 5.18 6.80 7.08
CA ASN A 110 6.09 6.01 6.25
C ASN A 110 5.27 5.06 5.41
N PHE A 111 5.52 4.97 4.11
CA PHE A 111 4.79 4.10 3.20
C PHE A 111 5.54 2.79 2.99
N LEU A 112 4.80 1.68 2.95
CA LEU A 112 5.29 0.37 2.56
C LEU A 112 4.39 -0.20 1.46
N LEU A 113 4.95 -0.37 0.27
CA LEU A 113 4.33 -1.13 -0.81
C LEU A 113 4.68 -2.60 -0.57
N LEU A 114 3.68 -3.42 -0.25
CA LEU A 114 3.88 -4.80 0.15
C LEU A 114 3.23 -5.76 -0.85
N ILE A 115 3.97 -6.79 -1.24
CA ILE A 115 3.43 -7.90 -2.03
C ILE A 115 3.68 -9.21 -1.30
N THR A 116 2.76 -10.16 -1.43
CA THR A 116 2.93 -11.54 -0.97
C THR A 116 2.89 -12.50 -2.16
N ASN A 117 3.74 -13.52 -2.13
CA ASN A 117 3.70 -14.62 -3.10
C ASN A 117 2.59 -15.64 -2.79
N ASN A 118 2.08 -15.62 -1.55
CA ASN A 118 1.09 -16.55 -1.02
C ASN A 118 -0.30 -15.88 -0.94
N ASN A 119 -0.75 -15.27 -2.04
CA ASN A 119 -2.11 -14.76 -2.12
C ASN A 119 -3.09 -15.94 -2.16
N VAL A 120 -3.90 -16.09 -1.11
CA VAL A 120 -4.84 -17.19 -0.91
C VAL A 120 -5.81 -17.38 -2.09
N ASP A 121 -6.08 -16.30 -2.84
CA ASP A 121 -7.13 -16.27 -3.86
C ASP A 121 -6.66 -16.20 -5.34
N LYS A 122 -5.34 -16.08 -5.66
CA LYS A 122 -4.90 -15.80 -7.05
C LYS A 122 -3.69 -16.62 -7.53
N LYS A 123 -3.82 -17.27 -8.71
CA LYS A 123 -2.69 -17.82 -9.49
C LYS A 123 -1.83 -16.69 -10.10
N LEU A 124 -0.51 -16.88 -10.17
CA LEU A 124 0.42 -15.95 -10.81
C LEU A 124 0.21 -15.97 -12.35
N VAL A 125 -0.40 -14.91 -12.88
CA VAL A 125 -0.49 -14.63 -14.33
C VAL A 125 0.25 -13.33 -14.62
N GLY A 126 0.99 -13.21 -15.72
CA GLY A 126 1.67 -11.97 -16.12
C GLY A 126 3.08 -11.84 -15.54
N ALA A 127 3.46 -10.63 -15.11
CA ALA A 127 4.81 -10.36 -14.60
C ALA A 127 5.17 -11.25 -13.41
N ASN A 128 6.43 -11.67 -13.36
CA ASN A 128 6.96 -12.42 -12.22
C ASN A 128 7.17 -11.51 -11.00
N LEU A 129 7.54 -12.09 -9.85
CA LEU A 129 7.65 -11.36 -8.60
C LEU A 129 8.72 -10.25 -8.64
N SER A 130 9.89 -10.53 -9.24
CA SER A 130 10.97 -9.56 -9.38
C SER A 130 10.57 -8.36 -10.25
N GLN A 131 9.88 -8.62 -11.35
CA GLN A 131 9.35 -7.58 -12.24
C GLN A 131 8.29 -6.72 -11.54
N ARG A 132 7.43 -7.32 -10.71
CA ARG A 132 6.46 -6.59 -9.90
C ARG A 132 7.13 -5.70 -8.85
N LEU A 133 8.14 -6.22 -8.16
CA LEU A 133 8.93 -5.45 -7.20
C LEU A 133 9.62 -4.26 -7.87
N GLN A 134 10.16 -4.43 -9.08
CA GLN A 134 10.74 -3.31 -9.83
C GLN A 134 9.69 -2.28 -10.26
N MET A 135 8.50 -2.73 -10.68
CA MET A 135 7.38 -1.82 -10.92
C MET A 135 6.94 -1.09 -9.63
N MET A 136 7.05 -1.72 -8.46
CA MET A 136 6.81 -1.06 -7.17
C MET A 136 7.90 -0.01 -6.86
N GLU A 137 9.17 -0.23 -7.24
CA GLU A 137 10.22 0.82 -7.17
C GLU A 137 9.86 2.04 -8.03
N ILE A 138 9.29 1.81 -9.23
CA ILE A 138 8.80 2.90 -10.10
C ILE A 138 7.65 3.65 -9.41
N VAL A 139 6.67 2.94 -8.83
CA VAL A 139 5.57 3.56 -8.08
C VAL A 139 6.08 4.40 -6.92
N SER A 140 7.09 3.92 -6.17
CA SER A 140 7.70 4.68 -5.08
C SER A 140 8.29 6.02 -5.57
N ASN A 141 8.94 6.03 -6.73
CA ASN A 141 9.48 7.27 -7.30
C ASN A 141 8.39 8.24 -7.75
N ASN A 142 7.28 7.74 -8.30
CA ASN A 142 6.15 8.57 -8.69
C ASN A 142 5.41 9.13 -7.46
N LEU A 143 5.19 8.30 -6.44
CA LEU A 143 4.61 8.72 -5.16
C LEU A 143 5.44 9.81 -4.49
N HIS A 144 6.77 9.66 -4.46
CA HIS A 144 7.68 10.68 -3.92
C HIS A 144 7.45 12.06 -4.54
N LYS A 145 7.41 12.13 -5.89
CA LYS A 145 7.18 13.39 -6.61
C LYS A 145 5.82 14.01 -6.26
N GLU A 146 4.78 13.19 -6.21
CA GLU A 146 3.43 13.67 -5.88
C GLU A 146 3.33 14.14 -4.42
N ILE A 147 3.97 13.45 -3.47
CA ILE A 147 4.00 13.87 -2.06
C ILE A 147 4.65 15.25 -1.92
N ILE A 148 5.83 15.47 -2.53
CA ILE A 148 6.51 16.76 -2.50
C ILE A 148 5.59 17.85 -3.06
N LYS A 149 4.97 17.59 -4.21
CA LYS A 149 4.05 18.53 -4.84
C LYS A 149 2.87 18.88 -3.93
N ILE A 150 2.14 17.87 -3.45
CA ILE A 150 0.97 18.04 -2.59
C ILE A 150 1.33 18.79 -1.31
N ALA A 151 2.44 18.44 -0.68
CA ALA A 151 2.85 19.05 0.57
C ALA A 151 3.22 20.53 0.39
N ASN A 152 4.00 20.87 -0.66
CA ASN A 152 4.37 22.26 -0.93
C ASN A 152 3.17 23.12 -1.36
N GLU A 153 2.22 22.56 -2.10
CA GLU A 153 1.04 23.29 -2.58
C GLU A 153 -0.03 23.48 -1.49
N LYS A 154 -0.26 22.48 -0.63
CA LYS A 154 -1.43 22.44 0.26
C LYS A 154 -1.10 22.39 1.74
N PHE A 155 0.07 21.88 2.12
CA PHE A 155 0.37 21.50 3.51
C PHE A 155 1.70 22.09 4.03
N GLN A 156 2.12 23.24 3.49
CA GLN A 156 3.35 23.93 3.89
C GLN A 156 3.40 24.24 5.39
N SER A 157 2.25 24.47 6.01
CA SER A 157 2.11 24.72 7.45
C SER A 157 2.49 23.51 8.33
N LEU A 158 2.54 22.30 7.76
CA LEU A 158 2.89 21.06 8.46
C LEU A 158 4.38 20.70 8.38
N LYS A 159 5.25 21.65 7.99
CA LYS A 159 6.69 21.40 7.81
C LYS A 159 7.36 20.73 9.00
N ASN A 160 6.97 21.08 10.22
CA ASN A 160 7.56 20.51 11.44
C ASN A 160 7.06 19.08 11.74
N GLN A 161 5.88 18.71 11.21
CA GLN A 161 5.21 17.43 11.46
C GLN A 161 5.45 16.39 10.36
N LEU A 162 5.87 16.82 9.17
CA LEU A 162 6.00 16.00 7.96
C LEU A 162 7.39 16.07 7.33
N ASN A 163 8.41 16.57 8.03
CA ASN A 163 9.68 16.90 7.40
C ASN A 163 10.31 15.73 6.63
N ASN A 164 10.26 14.51 7.17
CA ASN A 164 10.88 13.34 6.57
C ASN A 164 9.86 12.24 6.30
N ILE A 165 9.87 11.68 5.08
CA ILE A 165 9.06 10.52 4.70
C ILE A 165 9.94 9.42 4.15
N ASN A 166 9.55 8.19 4.46
CA ASN A 166 10.12 6.98 3.91
C ASN A 166 9.10 6.28 3.00
N ILE A 167 9.55 5.75 1.87
CA ILE A 167 8.78 4.84 1.02
C ILE A 167 9.61 3.55 0.84
N LEU A 168 9.07 2.44 1.32
CA LEU A 168 9.68 1.12 1.29
C LEU A 168 8.93 0.21 0.31
N VAL A 169 9.66 -0.74 -0.28
CA VAL A 169 9.11 -1.82 -1.10
C VAL A 169 9.53 -3.14 -0.47
N GLY A 170 8.54 -4.00 -0.21
CA GLY A 170 8.76 -5.26 0.48
C GLY A 170 8.00 -6.44 -0.14
N LEU A 171 8.59 -7.62 0.04
CA LEU A 171 7.99 -8.91 -0.21
C LEU A 171 7.83 -9.66 1.11
N THR A 172 6.66 -10.23 1.38
CA THR A 172 6.43 -11.09 2.54
C THR A 172 6.08 -12.53 2.15
N ASN A 173 6.44 -13.49 3.00
CA ASN A 173 6.10 -14.91 2.86
C ASN A 173 4.72 -15.28 3.45
N VAL A 174 4.03 -14.35 4.11
CA VAL A 174 2.75 -14.62 4.79
C VAL A 174 1.56 -13.95 4.10
N GLY A 175 0.39 -14.61 4.20
CA GLY A 175 -0.85 -14.15 3.57
C GLY A 175 -1.75 -13.35 4.50
N ARG A 176 -1.88 -13.75 5.77
CA ARG A 176 -2.78 -13.10 6.74
C ARG A 176 -2.21 -11.77 7.21
N PHE A 177 -3.08 -10.79 7.42
CA PHE A 177 -2.67 -9.44 7.82
C PHE A 177 -2.01 -9.40 9.20
N ILE A 178 -2.49 -10.18 10.18
CA ILE A 178 -1.85 -10.27 11.49
C ILE A 178 -0.40 -10.78 11.41
N ASP A 179 -0.13 -11.76 10.54
CA ASP A 179 1.22 -12.29 10.36
C ASP A 179 2.14 -11.23 9.71
N LYS A 180 1.59 -10.37 8.84
CA LYS A 180 2.32 -9.22 8.27
C LYS A 180 2.67 -8.18 9.33
N VAL A 181 1.80 -7.95 10.31
CA VAL A 181 2.10 -7.11 11.49
C VAL A 181 3.27 -7.72 12.27
N ILE A 182 3.23 -9.02 12.55
CA ILE A 182 4.30 -9.74 13.24
C ILE A 182 5.62 -9.61 12.47
N ALA A 183 5.60 -9.85 11.16
CA ALA A 183 6.78 -9.76 10.30
C ALA A 183 7.38 -8.34 10.29
N LEU A 184 6.54 -7.30 10.18
CA LEU A 184 6.98 -5.91 10.20
C LEU A 184 7.64 -5.55 11.54
N LYS A 185 7.04 -5.97 12.65
CA LYS A 185 7.53 -5.65 14.00
C LYS A 185 8.85 -6.31 14.35
N GLN A 186 9.30 -7.32 13.61
CA GLN A 186 10.68 -7.82 13.73
C GLN A 186 11.71 -6.77 13.34
N TYR A 187 11.39 -5.88 12.40
CA TYR A 187 12.27 -4.82 11.92
C TYR A 187 11.98 -3.48 12.60
N ILE A 188 10.70 -3.22 12.91
CA ILE A 188 10.25 -1.97 13.53
C ILE A 188 9.35 -2.29 14.73
N PRO A 189 9.90 -2.63 15.91
CA PRO A 189 9.13 -3.18 17.03
C PRO A 189 7.97 -2.30 17.52
N LYS A 190 8.14 -0.98 17.43
CA LYS A 190 7.13 0.01 17.83
C LYS A 190 6.20 0.44 16.68
N ALA A 191 6.28 -0.20 15.52
CA ALA A 191 5.40 0.10 14.39
C ALA A 191 3.92 0.04 14.78
N LYS A 192 3.19 1.08 14.38
CA LYS A 192 1.73 1.11 14.30
C LYS A 192 1.34 1.11 12.82
N PRO A 193 1.08 -0.08 12.24
CA PRO A 193 0.74 -0.20 10.84
C PRO A 193 -0.69 0.26 10.58
N ALA A 194 -0.91 0.87 9.43
CA ALA A 194 -2.24 1.15 8.90
C ALA A 194 -2.38 0.53 7.51
N PHE A 195 -3.22 -0.49 7.36
CA PHE A 195 -3.40 -1.17 6.08
C PHE A 195 -4.45 -0.46 5.23
N ILE A 196 -4.05 -0.04 4.02
CA ILE A 196 -4.98 0.45 3.02
C ILE A 196 -5.72 -0.75 2.42
N MET A 197 -7.05 -0.76 2.55
CA MET A 197 -7.91 -1.81 2.03
C MET A 197 -9.09 -1.21 1.26
N GLY A 198 -9.45 -1.80 0.13
CA GLY A 198 -10.75 -1.53 -0.49
C GLY A 198 -11.89 -2.26 0.23
N TYR A 199 -13.13 -1.87 -0.02
CA TYR A 199 -14.32 -2.49 0.59
C TYR A 199 -14.37 -4.02 0.40
N ASP A 200 -14.09 -4.51 -0.80
CA ASP A 200 -14.00 -5.96 -1.08
C ASP A 200 -12.95 -6.69 -0.23
N THR A 201 -11.87 -6.00 0.17
CA THR A 201 -10.78 -6.61 0.94
C THR A 201 -11.10 -6.61 2.42
N ILE A 202 -11.66 -5.51 2.94
CA ILE A 202 -12.08 -5.47 4.36
C ILE A 202 -13.24 -6.44 4.61
N THR A 203 -14.20 -6.57 3.69
CA THR A 203 -15.27 -7.57 3.84
C THR A 203 -14.71 -9.00 3.91
N ARG A 204 -13.77 -9.35 3.03
CA ARG A 204 -13.03 -10.63 3.10
C ARG A 204 -12.23 -10.78 4.40
N PHE A 205 -11.61 -9.71 4.89
CA PHE A 205 -10.86 -9.73 6.16
C PHE A 205 -11.74 -10.14 7.34
N PHE A 206 -13.04 -9.87 7.30
CA PHE A 206 -14.02 -10.29 8.32
C PHE A 206 -14.78 -11.59 7.94
N MET A 207 -14.32 -12.40 6.99
CA MET A 207 -14.96 -13.69 6.69
C MET A 207 -14.33 -14.85 7.48
N GLU A 208 -15.16 -15.64 8.18
CA GLU A 208 -14.74 -16.78 9.00
C GLU A 208 -13.87 -17.81 8.27
N LYS A 209 -14.10 -18.01 6.96
CA LYS A 209 -13.33 -18.98 6.14
C LYS A 209 -11.82 -18.72 6.12
N TYR A 210 -11.36 -17.50 6.43
CA TYR A 210 -9.93 -17.17 6.51
C TYR A 210 -9.30 -17.46 7.89
N TYR A 211 -10.10 -17.93 8.85
CA TYR A 211 -9.71 -18.20 10.24
C TYR A 211 -9.94 -19.67 10.63
N ILE A 212 -10.02 -20.58 9.66
CA ILE A 212 -10.21 -22.02 9.92
C ILE A 212 -9.11 -22.54 10.85
N GLY A 213 -9.51 -23.17 11.96
CA GLY A 213 -8.58 -23.68 12.98
C GLY A 213 -8.07 -22.63 13.96
N LEU A 214 -8.58 -21.39 13.90
CA LEU A 214 -8.24 -20.29 14.82
C LEU A 214 -9.49 -19.66 15.41
N ASN A 215 -9.33 -18.98 16.56
CA ASN A 215 -10.36 -18.10 17.08
C ASN A 215 -10.31 -16.76 16.34
N MET A 216 -11.24 -16.52 15.42
CA MET A 216 -11.30 -15.29 14.63
C MET A 216 -11.31 -14.03 15.49
N LYS A 217 -12.05 -14.03 16.61
CA LYS A 217 -12.14 -12.86 17.48
C LYS A 217 -10.79 -12.52 18.10
N GLU A 218 -10.06 -13.51 18.61
CA GLU A 218 -8.72 -13.31 19.19
C GLU A 218 -7.74 -12.78 18.15
N VAL A 219 -7.81 -13.28 16.91
CA VAL A 219 -6.96 -12.81 15.81
C VAL A 219 -7.27 -11.36 15.44
N LEU A 220 -8.56 -11.01 15.32
CA LEU A 220 -8.99 -9.65 15.01
C LEU A 220 -8.65 -8.68 16.15
N ASP A 221 -8.87 -9.08 17.40
CA ASP A 221 -8.50 -8.28 18.58
C ASP A 221 -6.98 -8.02 18.60
N GLY A 222 -6.17 -9.05 18.35
CA GLY A 222 -4.71 -8.90 18.25
C GLY A 222 -4.28 -8.00 17.09
N PHE A 223 -4.95 -8.07 15.95
CA PHE A 223 -4.70 -7.19 14.81
C PHE A 223 -5.02 -5.73 15.15
N PHE A 224 -6.23 -5.43 15.65
CA PHE A 224 -6.67 -4.06 15.92
C PHE A 224 -6.07 -3.44 17.19
N LEU A 225 -5.51 -4.25 18.09
CA LEU A 225 -4.64 -3.78 19.16
C LEU A 225 -3.37 -3.12 18.61
N GLU A 226 -2.87 -3.63 17.50
CA GLU A 226 -1.56 -3.28 16.98
C GLU A 226 -1.58 -2.45 15.70
N SER A 227 -2.71 -2.44 14.98
CA SER A 227 -2.83 -1.82 13.68
C SER A 227 -4.20 -1.19 13.43
N ASN A 228 -4.25 -0.36 12.40
CA ASN A 228 -5.45 0.30 11.91
C ASN A 228 -5.75 -0.13 10.46
N ILE A 229 -6.95 0.14 9.98
CA ILE A 229 -7.32 0.02 8.56
C ILE A 229 -7.67 1.40 8.01
N ILE A 230 -7.22 1.68 6.79
CA ILE A 230 -7.68 2.80 5.98
C ILE A 230 -8.55 2.20 4.88
N CYS A 231 -9.86 2.29 5.05
CA CYS A 231 -10.84 1.78 4.10
C CYS A 231 -11.06 2.80 2.99
N ALA A 232 -10.60 2.47 1.79
CA ALA A 232 -10.76 3.30 0.60
C ALA A 232 -11.82 2.67 -0.30
N ASP A 233 -13.07 3.09 -0.12
CA ASP A 233 -14.17 2.55 -0.88
C ASP A 233 -14.25 3.18 -2.27
N ARG A 234 -14.49 2.35 -3.29
CA ARG A 234 -14.65 2.83 -4.66
C ARG A 234 -16.13 3.10 -4.86
N ILE A 235 -16.51 4.35 -5.07
CA ILE A 235 -17.81 4.64 -5.69
C ILE A 235 -17.72 4.06 -7.10
N MET A 236 -18.30 2.87 -7.33
CA MET A 236 -18.40 2.32 -8.67
C MET A 236 -19.41 3.18 -9.43
N TYR A 237 -18.92 4.00 -10.36
CA TYR A 237 -19.79 4.82 -11.21
C TYR A 237 -20.59 3.92 -12.15
N ASN A 238 -21.78 3.51 -11.72
CA ASN A 238 -22.76 2.86 -12.55
C ASN A 238 -23.61 3.94 -13.25
N GLU A 239 -23.51 4.06 -14.58
CA GLU A 239 -24.34 5.00 -15.36
C GLU A 239 -25.85 4.79 -15.16
N SER A 240 -26.25 3.62 -14.66
CA SER A 240 -27.63 3.26 -14.29
C SER A 240 -28.07 3.70 -12.88
N ASN A 241 -27.15 4.03 -11.98
CA ASN A 241 -27.47 4.46 -10.61
C ASN A 241 -27.19 5.96 -10.46
N LYS A 242 -28.22 6.79 -10.70
CA LYS A 242 -28.20 8.21 -10.32
C LYS A 242 -28.21 8.43 -8.79
N ASP A 243 -28.35 7.37 -8.00
CA ASP A 243 -28.35 7.41 -6.54
C ASP A 243 -27.01 6.91 -5.97
N ASN A 244 -26.07 7.84 -5.77
CA ASN A 244 -24.81 7.65 -5.02
C ASN A 244 -25.03 7.32 -3.51
N THR A 245 -26.27 7.02 -3.10
CA THR A 245 -26.69 6.86 -1.70
C THR A 245 -26.72 5.40 -1.24
N LYS A 246 -26.83 4.42 -2.14
CA LYS A 246 -26.93 2.99 -1.76
C LYS A 246 -25.60 2.38 -1.32
N ASP A 247 -24.51 2.62 -2.04
CA ASP A 247 -23.21 1.98 -1.73
C ASP A 247 -22.60 2.53 -0.42
N ASN A 248 -22.75 3.82 -0.17
CA ASN A 248 -22.35 4.44 1.11
C ASN A 248 -23.13 3.85 2.31
N ASN A 249 -24.34 3.35 2.12
CA ASN A 249 -25.11 2.73 3.20
C ASN A 249 -24.58 1.34 3.56
N GLU A 250 -24.06 0.55 2.60
CA GLU A 250 -23.53 -0.79 2.89
C GLU A 250 -22.23 -0.73 3.68
N LEU A 251 -21.27 0.11 3.27
CA LEU A 251 -20.03 0.29 4.02
C LEU A 251 -20.30 0.85 5.41
N ASN A 252 -21.17 1.87 5.50
CA ASN A 252 -21.55 2.44 6.79
C ASN A 252 -22.19 1.38 7.68
N HIS A 253 -23.17 0.62 7.18
CA HIS A 253 -23.80 -0.46 7.93
C HIS A 253 -22.78 -1.53 8.34
N PHE A 254 -21.87 -1.96 7.44
CA PHE A 254 -20.81 -2.93 7.74
C PHE A 254 -19.93 -2.47 8.93
N ILE A 255 -19.64 -1.17 9.01
CA ILE A 255 -18.81 -0.57 10.06
C ILE A 255 -19.59 -0.26 11.33
N THR A 256 -20.83 0.20 11.28
CA THR A 256 -21.57 0.68 12.47
C THR A 256 -22.47 -0.38 13.11
N GLU A 257 -22.93 -1.34 12.31
CA GLU A 257 -23.92 -2.36 12.71
C GLU A 257 -23.48 -3.79 12.36
N GLY A 258 -22.58 -3.94 11.38
CA GLY A 258 -22.11 -5.21 10.87
C GLY A 258 -20.87 -5.78 11.57
N PRO A 259 -20.15 -6.70 10.91
CA PRO A 259 -19.02 -7.43 11.49
C PRO A 259 -17.88 -6.55 12.02
N ALA A 260 -17.71 -5.34 11.48
CA ALA A 260 -16.64 -4.43 11.85
C ALA A 260 -16.98 -3.49 13.03
N LYS A 261 -18.22 -3.53 13.54
CA LYS A 261 -18.72 -2.65 14.61
C LYS A 261 -17.80 -2.51 15.81
N SER A 262 -17.28 -3.63 16.31
CA SER A 262 -16.40 -3.66 17.48
C SER A 262 -15.06 -2.95 17.26
N TYR A 263 -14.71 -2.65 16.01
CA TYR A 263 -13.43 -2.09 15.60
C TYR A 263 -13.56 -0.77 14.84
N GLN A 264 -14.75 -0.15 14.82
CA GLN A 264 -15.03 1.06 14.04
C GLN A 264 -14.06 2.22 14.31
N ASN A 265 -13.56 2.36 15.53
CA ASN A 265 -12.60 3.40 15.93
C ASN A 265 -11.17 3.15 15.42
N LYS A 266 -10.92 1.98 14.83
CA LYS A 266 -9.64 1.57 14.23
C LYS A 266 -9.72 1.49 12.70
N ILE A 267 -10.86 1.85 12.12
CA ILE A 267 -11.11 1.84 10.68
C ILE A 267 -11.37 3.28 10.25
N PHE A 268 -10.42 3.85 9.52
CA PHE A 268 -10.53 5.18 8.95
C PHE A 268 -11.10 5.09 7.54
N ILE A 269 -12.21 5.77 7.28
CA ILE A 269 -12.83 5.79 5.95
C ILE A 269 -12.24 6.95 5.14
N LEU A 270 -11.69 6.62 3.98
CA LEU A 270 -11.24 7.60 3.00
C LEU A 270 -12.41 7.91 2.06
N ASN A 271 -13.23 8.90 2.44
CA ASN A 271 -14.41 9.29 1.66
C ASN A 271 -14.03 10.01 0.37
N ASN A 272 -14.75 9.75 -0.72
CA ASN A 272 -14.67 10.52 -1.98
C ASN A 272 -13.24 10.67 -2.54
N TRP A 273 -12.35 9.72 -2.24
CA TRP A 273 -10.96 9.75 -2.73
C TRP A 273 -10.85 9.53 -4.24
N LEU A 274 -11.93 9.02 -4.85
CA LEU A 274 -12.01 8.65 -6.24
C LEU A 274 -13.21 9.31 -6.91
N ASN A 275 -13.21 10.65 -6.95
CA ASN A 275 -14.21 11.47 -7.66
C ASN A 275 -13.95 11.58 -9.18
N ASP A 276 -12.97 10.84 -9.68
CA ASP A 276 -12.59 10.84 -11.09
C ASP A 276 -13.27 9.65 -11.80
N ASN A 277 -14.21 9.97 -12.70
CA ASN A 277 -14.99 9.01 -13.48
C ASN A 277 -14.15 8.09 -14.37
N VAL A 278 -12.89 8.45 -14.63
CA VAL A 278 -11.94 7.66 -15.40
C VAL A 278 -11.13 6.77 -14.46
N ILE A 279 -10.53 7.34 -13.40
CA ILE A 279 -9.68 6.55 -12.48
C ILE A 279 -10.51 5.52 -11.69
N CYS A 280 -11.81 5.76 -11.45
CA CYS A 280 -12.67 4.78 -10.78
C CYS A 280 -12.83 3.46 -11.53
N LYS A 281 -12.66 3.49 -12.85
CA LYS A 281 -12.67 2.32 -13.74
C LYS A 281 -11.29 1.70 -13.94
N VAL A 282 -10.23 2.23 -13.31
CA VAL A 282 -8.87 1.70 -13.50
C VAL A 282 -8.65 0.47 -12.60
N SER A 283 -8.37 -0.67 -13.24
CA SER A 283 -7.94 -1.90 -12.59
C SER A 283 -6.71 -2.50 -13.27
N SER A 284 -5.89 -3.26 -12.51
CA SER A 284 -4.76 -3.99 -13.12
C SER A 284 -5.23 -5.02 -14.15
N SER A 285 -6.47 -5.52 -14.04
CA SER A 285 -7.03 -6.46 -15.02
C SER A 285 -7.35 -5.77 -16.34
N GLU A 286 -8.00 -4.61 -16.31
CA GLU A 286 -8.21 -3.81 -17.53
C GLU A 286 -6.90 -3.34 -18.13
N ALA A 287 -5.93 -2.90 -17.31
CA ALA A 287 -4.63 -2.51 -17.82
C ALA A 287 -3.96 -3.64 -18.63
N ARG A 288 -4.03 -4.89 -18.15
CA ARG A 288 -3.53 -6.06 -18.90
C ARG A 288 -4.31 -6.33 -20.18
N ASN A 289 -5.63 -6.13 -20.17
CA ASN A 289 -6.44 -6.33 -21.38
C ASN A 289 -6.10 -5.29 -22.45
N ILE A 290 -5.98 -4.03 -22.05
CA ILE A 290 -5.62 -2.93 -22.97
C ILE A 290 -4.20 -3.12 -23.50
N LEU A 291 -3.25 -3.56 -22.67
CA LEU A 291 -1.89 -3.89 -23.12
C LEU A 291 -1.90 -4.96 -24.22
N LYS A 292 -2.67 -6.04 -24.07
CA LYS A 292 -2.77 -7.10 -25.10
C LYS A 292 -3.33 -6.58 -26.43
N GLU A 293 -4.34 -5.74 -26.36
CA GLU A 293 -5.08 -5.29 -27.55
C GLU A 293 -4.49 -4.03 -28.20
N ASN A 294 -3.79 -3.18 -27.43
CA ASN A 294 -3.42 -1.83 -27.82
C ASN A 294 -2.01 -1.44 -27.31
N TYR A 295 -1.03 -2.36 -27.26
CA TYR A 295 0.31 -2.08 -26.72
C TYR A 295 1.04 -0.90 -27.40
N ASN A 296 0.67 -0.54 -28.64
CA ASN A 296 1.22 0.60 -29.39
C ASN A 296 0.53 1.94 -29.10
N ASP A 297 -0.64 1.95 -28.45
CA ASP A 297 -1.42 3.15 -28.18
C ASP A 297 -1.05 3.73 -26.81
N GLN A 298 0.00 4.56 -26.80
CA GLN A 298 0.50 5.16 -25.56
C GLN A 298 -0.50 6.08 -24.87
N GLU A 299 -1.37 6.76 -25.62
CA GLU A 299 -2.36 7.66 -25.02
C GLU A 299 -3.41 6.87 -24.24
N LYS A 300 -3.93 5.80 -24.85
CA LYS A 300 -4.89 4.89 -24.20
C LYS A 300 -4.28 4.18 -22.99
N LEU A 301 -3.01 3.77 -23.07
CA LEU A 301 -2.31 3.14 -21.95
C LEU A 301 -2.09 4.09 -20.77
N GLN A 302 -1.78 5.37 -21.03
CA GLN A 302 -1.52 6.38 -20.00
C GLN A 302 -2.74 6.70 -19.13
N VAL A 303 -3.95 6.39 -19.60
CA VAL A 303 -5.17 6.45 -18.78
C VAL A 303 -5.12 5.47 -17.61
N PHE A 304 -4.46 4.32 -17.77
CA PHE A 304 -4.44 3.24 -16.77
C PHE A 304 -3.09 3.12 -16.06
N LEU A 305 -2.00 3.45 -16.76
CA LEU A 305 -0.65 3.16 -16.33
C LEU A 305 0.22 4.41 -16.32
N PRO A 306 1.06 4.61 -15.30
CA PRO A 306 2.08 5.65 -15.34
C PRO A 306 3.04 5.44 -16.51
N LYS A 307 3.55 6.53 -17.10
CA LYS A 307 4.46 6.49 -18.25
C LYS A 307 5.67 5.58 -18.02
N GLU A 308 6.29 5.69 -16.84
CA GLU A 308 7.47 4.89 -16.48
C GLU A 308 7.15 3.39 -16.37
N ILE A 309 5.93 3.05 -15.92
CA ILE A 309 5.45 1.65 -15.89
C ILE A 309 5.24 1.13 -17.30
N ILE A 310 4.65 1.93 -18.20
CA ILE A 310 4.49 1.57 -19.62
C ILE A 310 5.86 1.30 -20.25
N SER A 311 6.82 2.20 -20.06
CA SER A 311 8.18 2.05 -20.59
C SER A 311 8.84 0.75 -20.10
N PHE A 312 8.71 0.44 -18.80
CA PHE A 312 9.24 -0.80 -18.25
C PHE A 312 8.57 -2.05 -18.85
N ILE A 313 7.24 -2.03 -18.96
CA ILE A 313 6.45 -3.14 -19.53
C ILE A 313 6.86 -3.43 -20.98
N LEU A 314 7.03 -2.38 -21.80
CA LEU A 314 7.45 -2.52 -23.19
C LEU A 314 8.89 -3.03 -23.30
N TYR A 315 9.79 -2.54 -22.43
CA TYR A 315 11.19 -2.99 -22.40
C TYR A 315 11.32 -4.47 -22.04
N GLU A 316 10.58 -4.92 -21.02
CA GLU A 316 10.57 -6.31 -20.54
C GLU A 316 9.64 -7.24 -21.35
N ASN A 317 8.96 -6.71 -22.38
CA ASN A 317 7.98 -7.42 -23.20
C ASN A 317 6.88 -8.13 -22.38
N LEU A 318 6.28 -7.42 -21.42
CA LEU A 318 5.30 -7.98 -20.49
C LEU A 318 3.87 -7.78 -20.98
N TYR A 319 3.03 -8.82 -20.80
CA TYR A 319 1.59 -8.78 -21.09
C TYR A 319 1.21 -8.54 -22.56
N ILE A 320 2.20 -8.52 -23.46
CA ILE A 320 2.06 -8.47 -24.92
C ILE A 320 1.87 -9.89 -25.44
#